data_AF-A0A0K9XUZ0-F1
#
_entry.id   AF-A0A0K9XUZ0-F1
#
_cell.length_a   1.000
_cell.length_b   1.000
_cell.length_c   1.000
_cell.angle_alpha   90.00
_cell.angle_beta   90.00
_cell.angle_gamma   90.00
#
_symmetry.space_group_name_H-M   'P 1'
#
loop_
_entity.id
_entity.type
_entity.pdbx_description
1 polymer ?
#
loop_
_entity_poly.entity_id
_entity_poly.type
_entity_poly.pdbx_seq_one_letter_code
_entity_poly.pdbx_strand_id
1 'polypeptide(L)'
;MKEKLYIIKIGGALIDDEELLEQFLEQFAEIQEKKILVHGGGKLATTLADKLGIEQKLVNGRRITDKDTLDIVAMVYAGGINKNIVAKLQQKKCKAIGFSGADANLIKAKKREHAEIDFGFVGDITEKSVNRKLISKLLKLELVPVFSAITHDKKGHLFNTNADTIASVIAQALSVKYDVELLYCFDKEGVLEDVNNPESVIKNISEEEFSILKEDGKLHKGILPKLENALGAVKNNVNKVFLIKETELKNHIENHHAGTEICL
;
A
#
# COMPACT_ATOMS: atom_id res chain seq x y z
N MET A 1 1.44 27.20 3.74
CA MET A 1 0.86 26.02 3.06
C MET A 1 1.56 24.77 3.60
N LYS A 2 0.87 23.63 3.69
CA LYS A 2 1.51 22.37 4.11
C LYS A 2 2.46 21.92 3.01
N GLU A 3 3.57 21.30 3.37
CA GLU A 3 4.49 20.71 2.38
C GLU A 3 3.84 19.48 1.74
N LYS A 4 4.08 19.29 0.43
CA LYS A 4 3.58 18.13 -0.32
C LYS A 4 4.25 16.85 0.17
N LEU A 5 3.46 15.78 0.29
CA LEU A 5 3.91 14.44 0.62
C LEU A 5 3.19 13.41 -0.26
N TYR A 6 3.93 12.67 -1.06
CA TYR A 6 3.41 11.52 -1.79
C TYR A 6 3.53 10.25 -0.94
N ILE A 7 2.46 9.48 -0.87
CA ILE A 7 2.47 8.12 -0.32
C ILE A 7 2.07 7.20 -1.44
N ILE A 8 3.01 6.37 -1.86
CA ILE A 8 2.86 5.57 -3.07
C ILE A 8 2.85 4.11 -2.65
N LYS A 9 1.77 3.42 -3.00
CA LYS A 9 1.63 2.00 -2.75
C LYS A 9 1.84 1.24 -4.05
N ILE A 10 2.71 0.23 -4.03
CA ILE A 10 2.90 -0.68 -5.15
C ILE A 10 2.36 -2.09 -4.88
N GLY A 11 1.80 -2.71 -5.92
CA GLY A 11 1.21 -4.05 -5.89
C GLY A 11 2.18 -5.18 -6.22
N GLY A 12 1.69 -6.43 -6.11
CA GLY A 12 2.50 -7.63 -6.34
C GLY A 12 2.93 -7.82 -7.79
N ALA A 13 2.07 -7.49 -8.76
CA ALA A 13 2.40 -7.61 -10.19
C ALA A 13 3.65 -6.81 -10.55
N LEU A 14 3.70 -5.54 -10.13
CA LEU A 14 4.88 -4.69 -10.29
C LEU A 14 6.11 -5.24 -9.57
N ILE A 15 5.96 -5.77 -8.36
CA ILE A 15 7.10 -6.30 -7.58
C ILE A 15 7.69 -7.57 -8.20
N ASP A 16 6.85 -8.38 -8.83
CA ASP A 16 7.25 -9.67 -9.44
C ASP A 16 7.88 -9.48 -10.83
N ASP A 17 7.72 -8.31 -11.46
CA ASP A 17 8.33 -7.96 -12.75
C ASP A 17 9.55 -7.07 -12.51
N GLU A 18 10.75 -7.62 -12.73
CA GLU A 18 12.01 -6.93 -12.44
C GLU A 18 12.21 -5.68 -13.31
N GLU A 19 11.81 -5.72 -14.59
CA GLU A 19 12.01 -4.61 -15.52
C GLU A 19 11.04 -3.47 -15.18
N LEU A 20 9.75 -3.78 -14.98
CA LEU A 20 8.76 -2.79 -14.58
C LEU A 20 9.10 -2.18 -13.21
N LEU A 21 9.56 -2.99 -12.24
CA LEU A 21 9.99 -2.48 -10.94
C LEU A 21 11.18 -1.52 -11.08
N GLU A 22 12.15 -1.86 -11.93
CA GLU A 22 13.33 -1.02 -12.17
C GLU A 22 12.93 0.35 -12.74
N GLN A 23 12.07 0.37 -13.77
CA GLN A 23 11.54 1.57 -14.39
C GLN A 23 10.72 2.41 -13.39
N PHE A 24 9.85 1.76 -12.60
CA PHE A 24 9.06 2.43 -11.58
C PHE A 24 9.94 3.09 -10.52
N LEU A 25 10.97 2.39 -10.03
CA LEU A 25 11.86 2.93 -9.00
C LEU A 25 12.72 4.08 -9.52
N GLU A 26 13.03 4.12 -10.83
CA GLU A 26 13.66 5.27 -11.48
C GLU A 26 12.75 6.49 -11.41
N GLN A 27 11.50 6.38 -11.87
CA GLN A 27 10.52 7.47 -11.78
C GLN A 27 10.25 7.89 -10.34
N PHE A 28 10.12 6.94 -9.41
CA PHE A 28 9.95 7.23 -7.99
C PHE A 28 11.14 7.99 -7.41
N ALA A 29 12.37 7.66 -7.81
CA ALA A 29 13.57 8.35 -7.33
C ALA A 29 13.65 9.81 -7.81
N GLU A 30 13.10 10.13 -8.99
CA GLU A 30 13.07 11.49 -9.57
C GLU A 30 12.15 12.48 -8.81
N ILE A 31 11.15 11.99 -8.07
CA ILE A 31 10.21 12.84 -7.30
C ILE A 31 11.00 13.70 -6.28
N GLN A 32 10.89 15.04 -6.36
CA GLN A 32 11.67 15.94 -5.49
C GLN A 32 11.01 16.18 -4.13
N GLU A 33 9.68 16.08 -4.08
CA GLU A 33 8.90 16.22 -2.87
C GLU A 33 9.14 15.06 -1.89
N LYS A 34 8.67 15.26 -0.65
CA LYS A 34 8.67 14.19 0.34
C LYS A 34 7.86 13.01 -0.20
N LYS A 35 8.39 11.81 -0.04
CA LYS A 35 7.77 10.58 -0.53
C LYS A 35 7.95 9.42 0.44
N ILE A 36 6.94 8.57 0.51
CA ILE A 36 6.95 7.28 1.22
C ILE A 36 6.50 6.21 0.23
N LEU A 37 7.22 5.09 0.21
CA LEU A 37 6.83 3.91 -0.55
C LEU A 37 6.24 2.87 0.40
N VAL A 38 5.12 2.26 0.01
CA VAL A 38 4.52 1.13 0.73
C VAL A 38 4.40 -0.03 -0.24
N HIS A 39 4.82 -1.22 0.16
CA HIS A 39 4.73 -2.41 -0.67
C HIS A 39 4.07 -3.56 0.07
N GLY A 40 3.33 -4.37 -0.68
CA GLY A 40 2.81 -5.63 -0.21
C GLY A 40 3.78 -6.78 -0.47
N GLY A 41 3.20 -7.96 -0.60
CA GLY A 41 3.88 -9.13 -1.14
C GLY A 41 3.60 -9.32 -2.61
N GLY A 42 4.64 -9.54 -3.40
CA GLY A 42 4.52 -10.25 -4.67
C GLY A 42 4.04 -11.69 -4.47
N LYS A 43 3.96 -12.46 -5.56
CA LYS A 43 3.70 -13.91 -5.55
C LYS A 43 4.76 -14.69 -4.78
N LEU A 44 5.94 -14.08 -4.54
CA LEU A 44 7.08 -14.65 -3.83
C LEU A 44 6.74 -15.34 -2.51
N ALA A 45 5.84 -14.79 -1.69
CA ALA A 45 5.47 -15.44 -0.42
C ALA A 45 4.67 -16.72 -0.63
N THR A 46 3.75 -16.73 -1.60
CA THR A 46 3.03 -17.94 -1.99
C THR A 46 4.01 -18.95 -2.58
N THR A 47 4.88 -18.55 -3.50
CA THR A 47 5.89 -19.43 -4.11
C THR A 47 6.85 -20.04 -3.08
N LEU A 48 7.27 -19.28 -2.05
CA LEU A 48 8.11 -19.81 -0.98
C LEU A 48 7.33 -20.77 -0.08
N ALA A 49 6.08 -20.46 0.25
CA ALA A 49 5.23 -21.34 1.03
C ALA A 49 4.99 -22.68 0.32
N ASP A 50 4.71 -22.66 -0.98
CA ASP A 50 4.52 -23.86 -1.80
C ASP A 50 5.78 -24.74 -1.80
N LYS A 51 6.97 -24.13 -1.93
CA LYS A 51 8.26 -24.84 -1.85
C LYS A 51 8.51 -25.48 -0.48
N LEU A 52 7.95 -24.91 0.59
CA LEU A 52 8.05 -25.43 1.96
C LEU A 52 6.88 -26.37 2.32
N GLY A 53 5.94 -26.61 1.40
CA GLY A 53 4.77 -27.46 1.64
C GLY A 53 3.72 -26.85 2.58
N ILE A 54 3.71 -25.52 2.72
CA ILE A 54 2.79 -24.81 3.63
C ILE A 54 1.61 -24.26 2.83
N GLU A 55 0.45 -24.90 2.96
CA GLU A 55 -0.77 -24.54 2.24
C GLU A 55 -1.21 -23.09 2.53
N GLN A 56 -1.50 -22.34 1.47
CA GLN A 56 -1.93 -20.93 1.59
C GLN A 56 -3.45 -20.81 1.40
N LYS A 57 -4.13 -20.21 2.39
CA LYS A 57 -5.59 -20.00 2.35
C LYS A 57 -5.93 -18.51 2.27
N LEU A 58 -6.86 -18.17 1.38
CA LEU A 58 -7.41 -16.82 1.25
C LEU A 58 -8.92 -16.83 1.50
N VAL A 59 -9.38 -15.87 2.29
CA VAL A 59 -10.81 -15.60 2.53
C VAL A 59 -11.06 -14.12 2.27
N ASN A 60 -12.00 -13.81 1.38
CA ASN A 60 -12.37 -12.44 0.99
C ASN A 60 -11.14 -11.59 0.55
N GLY A 61 -10.23 -12.19 -0.22
CA GLY A 61 -9.01 -11.53 -0.70
C GLY A 61 -7.93 -11.32 0.37
N ARG A 62 -8.10 -11.89 1.58
CA ARG A 62 -7.16 -11.78 2.69
C ARG A 62 -6.59 -13.15 3.05
N ARG A 63 -5.28 -13.21 3.30
CA ARG A 63 -4.58 -14.44 3.67
C ARG A 63 -4.90 -14.80 5.13
N ILE A 64 -5.41 -16.01 5.36
CA ILE A 64 -5.39 -16.60 6.70
C ILE A 64 -3.92 -16.81 7.05
N THR A 65 -3.47 -16.20 8.15
CA THR A 65 -2.04 -16.16 8.49
C THR A 65 -1.83 -16.91 9.79
N ASP A 66 -1.50 -18.19 9.72
CA ASP A 66 -1.00 -18.92 10.88
C ASP A 66 0.47 -18.54 11.19
N LYS A 67 1.10 -19.24 12.14
CA LYS A 67 2.46 -18.91 12.58
C LYS A 67 3.50 -19.13 11.48
N ASP A 68 3.42 -20.25 10.77
CA ASP A 68 4.37 -20.59 9.70
C ASP A 68 4.22 -19.64 8.51
N THR A 69 2.97 -19.32 8.15
CA THR A 69 2.66 -18.31 7.14
C THR A 69 3.15 -16.94 7.57
N LEU A 70 2.99 -16.56 8.84
CA LEU A 70 3.50 -15.28 9.37
C LEU A 70 5.02 -15.17 9.21
N ASP A 71 5.76 -16.24 9.53
CA ASP A 71 7.22 -16.24 9.43
C ASP A 71 7.66 -16.12 7.96
N ILE A 72 6.98 -16.82 7.03
CA ILE A 72 7.21 -16.68 5.60
C ILE A 72 6.97 -15.25 5.12
N VAL A 73 5.80 -14.68 5.42
CA VAL A 73 5.49 -13.32 4.95
C VAL A 73 6.40 -12.28 5.59
N ALA A 74 6.84 -12.47 6.84
CA ALA A 74 7.82 -11.57 7.46
C ALA A 74 9.18 -11.64 6.75
N MET A 75 9.70 -12.85 6.50
CA MET A 75 10.96 -13.06 5.77
C MET A 75 10.91 -12.46 4.35
N VAL A 76 9.80 -12.68 3.64
CA VAL A 76 9.67 -12.23 2.25
C VAL A 76 9.37 -10.74 2.16
N TYR A 77 8.44 -10.20 2.96
CA TYR A 77 8.02 -8.81 2.85
C TYR A 77 9.05 -7.89 3.48
N ALA A 78 9.37 -8.06 4.77
CA ALA A 78 10.28 -7.15 5.49
C ALA A 78 11.76 -7.42 5.18
N GLY A 79 12.11 -8.65 4.81
CA GLY A 79 13.44 -9.03 4.35
C GLY A 79 13.58 -8.88 2.84
N GLY A 80 13.28 -9.95 2.10
CA GLY A 80 13.57 -10.07 0.67
C GLY A 80 13.11 -8.88 -0.17
N ILE A 81 11.82 -8.62 -0.25
CA ILE A 81 11.25 -7.56 -1.09
C ILE A 81 11.73 -6.18 -0.62
N ASN A 82 11.55 -5.86 0.66
CA ASN A 82 11.88 -4.54 1.20
C ASN A 82 13.35 -4.17 0.99
N LYS A 83 14.28 -5.09 1.27
CA LYS A 83 15.72 -4.82 1.13
C LYS A 83 16.16 -4.77 -0.32
N ASN A 84 15.55 -5.55 -1.22
CA ASN A 84 15.80 -5.42 -2.66
C ASN A 84 15.34 -4.05 -3.21
N ILE A 85 14.14 -3.59 -2.84
CA ILE A 85 13.65 -2.26 -3.22
C ILE A 85 14.59 -1.17 -2.69
N VAL A 86 14.98 -1.24 -1.41
CA VAL A 86 15.91 -0.27 -0.82
C VAL A 86 17.25 -0.28 -1.56
N ALA A 87 17.84 -1.45 -1.85
CA ALA A 87 19.10 -1.54 -2.57
C ALA A 87 19.02 -0.91 -3.98
N LYS A 88 17.94 -1.17 -4.73
CA LYS A 88 17.70 -0.54 -6.05
C LYS A 88 17.52 0.97 -5.95
N LEU A 89 16.87 1.47 -4.89
CA LEU A 89 16.74 2.91 -4.63
C LEU A 89 18.08 3.57 -4.26
N GLN A 90 18.93 2.87 -3.49
CA GLN A 90 20.28 3.37 -3.16
C GLN A 90 21.14 3.54 -4.42
N GLN A 91 21.04 2.63 -5.40
CA GLN A 91 21.70 2.76 -6.69
C GLN A 91 21.28 4.04 -7.45
N LYS A 92 20.05 4.49 -7.22
CA LYS A 92 19.46 5.72 -7.79
C LYS A 92 19.71 6.97 -6.94
N LYS A 93 20.66 6.90 -5.99
CA LYS A 93 20.99 7.98 -5.05
C LYS A 93 19.79 8.47 -4.21
N CYS A 94 18.75 7.64 -4.08
CA CYS A 94 17.64 7.91 -3.19
C CYS A 94 18.03 7.45 -1.78
N LYS A 95 17.93 8.34 -0.77
CA LYS A 95 18.26 8.04 0.64
C LYS A 95 17.17 7.17 1.29
N ALA A 96 16.96 5.97 0.75
CA ALA A 96 15.89 5.07 1.15
C ALA A 96 16.23 4.30 2.42
N ILE A 97 15.23 4.09 3.28
CA ILE A 97 15.37 3.26 4.47
C ILE A 97 14.13 2.38 4.63
N GLY A 98 14.38 1.08 4.74
CA GLY A 98 13.34 0.06 4.75
C GLY A 98 12.86 -0.27 6.16
N PHE A 99 11.55 -0.24 6.36
CA PHE A 99 10.87 -0.50 7.64
C PHE A 99 9.75 -1.53 7.50
N SER A 100 9.51 -2.23 8.60
CA SER A 100 8.21 -2.76 8.99
C SER A 100 7.55 -1.80 10.00
N GLY A 101 6.32 -2.08 10.40
CA GLY A 101 5.66 -1.41 11.52
C GLY A 101 6.33 -1.68 12.87
N ALA A 102 7.06 -2.77 13.02
CA ALA A 102 7.73 -3.13 14.27
C ALA A 102 8.94 -2.23 14.56
N ASP A 103 9.63 -1.78 13.52
CA ASP A 103 10.81 -0.93 13.63
C ASP A 103 10.45 0.36 14.36
N ALA A 104 11.10 0.60 15.50
CA ALA A 104 10.86 1.75 16.37
C ALA A 104 9.37 2.00 16.73
N ASN A 105 8.53 0.96 16.73
CA ASN A 105 7.07 1.07 16.91
C ASN A 105 6.41 2.03 15.89
N LEU A 106 6.83 2.01 14.63
CA LEU A 106 6.31 2.89 13.60
C LEU A 106 4.81 2.66 13.33
N ILE A 107 4.34 1.40 13.36
CA ILE A 107 2.94 1.05 13.13
C ILE A 107 2.52 -0.11 14.05
N LYS A 108 1.63 0.18 15.00
CA LYS A 108 1.10 -0.81 15.93
C LYS A 108 -0.24 -1.38 15.45
N ALA A 109 -0.38 -2.69 15.46
CA ALA A 109 -1.62 -3.37 15.13
C ALA A 109 -2.28 -4.00 16.36
N LYS A 110 -3.57 -4.27 16.23
CA LYS A 110 -4.28 -5.25 17.06
C LYS A 110 -4.53 -6.48 16.21
N LYS A 111 -4.58 -7.66 16.83
CA LYS A 111 -5.06 -8.87 16.15
C LYS A 111 -6.48 -8.60 15.64
N ARG A 112 -6.76 -8.99 14.40
CA ARG A 112 -8.11 -8.91 13.85
C ARG A 112 -9.04 -9.83 14.62
N GLU A 113 -10.19 -9.29 14.99
CA GLU A 113 -11.31 -10.04 15.54
C GLU A 113 -12.43 -10.06 14.49
N HIS A 114 -12.95 -11.24 14.19
CA HIS A 114 -14.05 -11.43 13.25
C HIS A 114 -14.99 -12.50 13.80
N ALA A 115 -16.30 -12.31 13.66
CA ALA A 115 -17.31 -13.14 14.33
C ALA A 115 -17.24 -14.62 13.94
N GLU A 116 -16.94 -14.90 12.66
CA GLU A 116 -17.04 -16.27 12.10
C GLU A 116 -15.70 -16.87 11.63
N ILE A 117 -14.66 -16.06 11.46
CA ILE A 117 -13.43 -16.47 10.77
C ILE A 117 -12.22 -16.11 11.63
N ASP A 118 -11.39 -17.08 12.00
CA ASP A 118 -10.08 -16.79 12.57
C ASP A 118 -9.09 -16.51 11.44
N PHE A 119 -8.68 -15.24 11.32
CA PHE A 119 -7.65 -14.84 10.36
C PHE A 119 -6.22 -15.13 10.85
N GLY A 120 -6.05 -15.62 12.08
CA GLY A 120 -4.75 -15.86 12.69
C GLY A 120 -4.01 -14.55 13.00
N PHE A 121 -2.74 -14.47 12.69
CA PHE A 121 -1.85 -13.32 12.88
C PHE A 121 -2.06 -12.21 11.85
N VAL A 122 -3.31 -11.83 11.64
CA VAL A 122 -3.66 -10.67 10.80
C VAL A 122 -3.91 -9.45 11.68
N GLY A 123 -3.35 -8.32 11.27
CA GLY A 123 -3.39 -7.06 12.02
C GLY A 123 -4.42 -6.08 11.46
N ASP A 124 -5.13 -5.42 12.36
CA ASP A 124 -5.92 -4.21 12.09
C ASP A 124 -5.24 -2.97 12.66
N ILE A 125 -5.26 -1.90 11.87
CA ILE A 125 -4.59 -0.63 12.16
C ILE A 125 -5.51 0.53 11.85
N THR A 126 -5.32 1.64 12.54
CA THR A 126 -5.97 2.92 12.21
C THR A 126 -4.92 4.02 12.13
N GLU A 127 -5.30 5.24 11.77
CA GLU A 127 -4.45 6.42 11.81
C GLU A 127 -3.74 6.65 13.17
N LYS A 128 -4.35 6.22 14.28
CA LYS A 128 -3.78 6.30 15.64
C LYS A 128 -2.67 5.26 15.90
N SER A 129 -2.61 4.21 15.08
CA SER A 129 -1.57 3.20 15.13
C SER A 129 -0.20 3.73 14.72
N VAL A 130 -0.18 4.78 13.89
CA VAL A 130 1.00 5.29 13.21
C VAL A 130 1.78 6.26 14.12
N ASN A 131 3.07 6.04 14.29
CA ASN A 131 3.96 6.98 14.97
C ASN A 131 4.32 8.16 14.04
N ARG A 132 3.32 9.02 13.78
CA ARG A 132 3.46 10.18 12.89
C ARG A 132 4.61 11.11 13.29
N LYS A 133 4.93 11.22 14.59
CA LYS A 133 6.01 12.07 15.08
C LYS A 133 7.36 11.58 14.56
N LEU A 134 7.61 10.28 14.63
CA LEU A 134 8.86 9.69 14.16
C LEU A 134 8.94 9.72 12.63
N ILE A 135 7.87 9.37 11.92
CA ILE A 135 7.84 9.45 10.45
C ILE A 135 8.12 10.88 9.97
N SER A 136 7.50 11.89 10.58
CA SER A 136 7.79 13.30 10.25
C SER A 136 9.27 13.67 10.46
N LYS A 137 9.94 13.08 11.47
CA LYS A 137 11.37 13.33 11.70
C LYS A 137 12.24 12.69 10.61
N LEU A 138 11.92 11.47 10.20
CA LEU A 138 12.61 10.79 9.11
C LEU A 138 12.52 11.60 7.81
N LEU A 139 11.31 12.06 7.45
CA LEU A 139 11.09 12.91 6.28
C LEU A 139 11.83 14.26 6.36
N LYS A 140 12.00 14.83 7.56
CA LYS A 140 12.78 16.07 7.77
C LYS A 140 14.28 15.86 7.61
N LEU A 141 14.78 14.63 7.78
CA LEU A 141 16.16 14.25 7.53
C LEU A 141 16.39 13.88 6.05
N GLU A 142 15.41 14.16 5.18
CA GLU A 142 15.43 13.80 3.75
C GLU A 142 15.56 12.28 3.51
N LEU A 143 15.19 11.47 4.49
CA LEU A 143 15.10 10.02 4.32
C LEU A 143 13.80 9.68 3.62
N VAL A 144 13.84 8.63 2.79
CA VAL A 144 12.68 8.10 2.06
C VAL A 144 12.27 6.77 2.70
N PRO A 145 11.22 6.74 3.54
CA PRO A 145 10.75 5.52 4.18
C PRO A 145 10.13 4.56 3.16
N VAL A 146 10.52 3.27 3.24
CA VAL A 146 9.94 2.18 2.45
C VAL A 146 9.33 1.15 3.40
N PHE A 147 8.00 1.11 3.49
CA PHE A 147 7.27 0.24 4.41
C PHE A 147 6.84 -1.08 3.77
N SER A 148 7.14 -2.17 4.48
CA SER A 148 6.60 -3.50 4.23
C SER A 148 5.27 -3.74 4.97
N ALA A 149 4.52 -4.75 4.54
CA ALA A 149 3.21 -5.13 5.04
C ALA A 149 3.18 -5.89 6.38
N ILE A 150 4.16 -5.63 7.26
CA ILE A 150 4.31 -6.29 8.56
C ILE A 150 4.19 -5.26 9.68
N THR A 151 3.40 -5.55 10.70
CA THR A 151 3.20 -4.68 11.87
C THR A 151 3.36 -5.46 13.18
N HIS A 152 3.15 -4.83 14.34
CA HIS A 152 3.32 -5.49 15.63
C HIS A 152 2.36 -4.96 16.72
N ASP A 153 2.21 -5.65 17.84
CA ASP A 153 1.34 -5.22 18.96
C ASP A 153 2.07 -4.56 20.14
N LYS A 154 3.39 -4.31 20.05
CA LYS A 154 4.26 -3.87 21.16
C LYS A 154 4.45 -4.91 22.28
N LYS A 155 3.87 -6.11 22.17
CA LYS A 155 4.07 -7.23 23.10
C LYS A 155 5.02 -8.30 22.56
N GLY A 156 5.59 -8.06 21.37
CA GLY A 156 6.52 -8.97 20.71
C GLY A 156 5.89 -9.84 19.62
N HIS A 157 4.61 -9.64 19.30
CA HIS A 157 3.94 -10.37 18.21
C HIS A 157 3.92 -9.55 16.93
N LEU A 158 4.22 -10.21 15.82
CA LEU A 158 4.09 -9.66 14.48
C LEU A 158 2.70 -9.95 13.90
N PHE A 159 2.27 -9.13 12.95
CA PHE A 159 1.04 -9.31 12.21
C PHE A 159 1.22 -9.04 10.72
N ASN A 160 0.60 -9.88 9.90
CA ASN A 160 0.38 -9.63 8.48
C ASN A 160 -0.72 -8.58 8.31
N THR A 161 -0.43 -7.46 7.67
CA THR A 161 -1.39 -6.36 7.50
C THR A 161 -1.53 -6.03 6.03
N ASN A 162 -2.73 -5.64 5.59
CA ASN A 162 -2.94 -5.27 4.20
C ASN A 162 -2.12 -4.02 3.83
N ALA A 163 -1.38 -4.07 2.73
CA ALA A 163 -0.51 -2.97 2.29
C ALA A 163 -1.29 -1.72 1.83
N ASP A 164 -2.47 -1.90 1.23
CA ASP A 164 -3.35 -0.77 0.88
C ASP A 164 -3.80 -0.07 2.17
N THR A 165 -4.15 -0.84 3.21
CA THR A 165 -4.51 -0.30 4.53
C THR A 165 -3.34 0.42 5.20
N ILE A 166 -2.11 -0.11 5.13
CA ILE A 166 -0.92 0.62 5.64
C ILE A 166 -0.75 1.96 4.95
N ALA A 167 -0.81 1.99 3.62
CA ALA A 167 -0.68 3.23 2.86
C ALA A 167 -1.77 4.25 3.23
N SER A 168 -3.03 3.79 3.31
CA SER A 168 -4.17 4.61 3.74
C SER A 168 -3.97 5.19 5.13
N VAL A 169 -3.63 4.37 6.15
CA VAL A 169 -3.53 4.91 7.52
C VAL A 169 -2.30 5.79 7.74
N ILE A 170 -1.19 5.55 7.03
CA ILE A 170 -0.04 6.47 7.05
C ILE A 170 -0.46 7.80 6.44
N ALA A 171 -1.21 7.79 5.33
CA ALA A 171 -1.72 9.00 4.69
C ALA A 171 -2.58 9.81 5.65
N GLN A 172 -3.62 9.19 6.20
CA GLN A 172 -4.52 9.83 7.18
C GLN A 172 -3.75 10.40 8.38
N ALA A 173 -2.78 9.65 8.92
CA ALA A 173 -2.00 10.08 10.08
C ALA A 173 -1.09 11.30 9.79
N LEU A 174 -0.67 11.49 8.54
CA LEU A 174 0.25 12.55 8.10
C LEU A 174 -0.47 13.75 7.48
N SER A 175 -1.72 13.62 7.03
CA SER A 175 -2.55 14.71 6.48
C SER A 175 -2.75 15.88 7.44
N VAL A 176 -2.62 15.66 8.75
CA VAL A 176 -2.64 16.75 9.74
C VAL A 176 -1.47 17.74 9.57
N LYS A 177 -0.37 17.33 8.95
CA LYS A 177 0.88 18.11 8.83
C LYS A 177 1.30 18.38 7.39
N TYR A 178 0.99 17.47 6.47
CA TYR A 178 1.39 17.54 5.08
C TYR A 178 0.17 17.66 4.17
N ASP A 179 0.38 18.19 2.97
CA ASP A 179 -0.56 18.05 1.85
C ASP A 179 -0.31 16.67 1.24
N VAL A 180 -1.14 15.70 1.62
CA VAL A 180 -0.90 14.28 1.34
C VAL A 180 -1.65 13.84 0.10
N GLU A 181 -0.92 13.29 -0.85
CA GLU A 181 -1.47 12.59 -2.00
C GLU A 181 -1.12 11.11 -1.93
N LEU A 182 -2.15 10.27 -1.93
CA LEU A 182 -2.03 8.81 -1.85
C LEU A 182 -2.25 8.21 -3.24
N LEU A 183 -1.24 7.51 -3.74
CA LEU A 183 -1.29 6.83 -5.03
C LEU A 183 -1.28 5.31 -4.82
N TYR A 184 -2.31 4.62 -5.33
CA TYR A 184 -2.31 3.17 -5.45
C TYR A 184 -1.90 2.79 -6.88
N CYS A 185 -0.66 2.33 -7.05
CA CYS A 185 -0.12 1.88 -8.33
C CYS A 185 -0.37 0.37 -8.52
N PHE A 186 -0.96 0.01 -9.66
CA PHE A 186 -1.31 -1.36 -10.02
C PHE A 186 -1.43 -1.55 -11.55
N ASP A 187 -1.84 -2.75 -11.97
CA ASP A 187 -1.74 -3.26 -13.34
C ASP A 187 -2.91 -2.86 -14.26
N LYS A 188 -3.74 -1.89 -13.86
CA LYS A 188 -4.84 -1.36 -14.68
C LYS A 188 -4.72 0.15 -14.80
N GLU A 189 -5.29 0.68 -15.89
CA GLU A 189 -5.34 2.12 -16.19
C GLU A 189 -6.00 2.95 -15.07
N GLY A 190 -6.93 2.34 -14.33
CA GLY A 190 -7.65 2.91 -13.21
C GLY A 190 -8.76 1.96 -12.79
N VAL A 191 -9.82 2.49 -12.18
CA VAL A 191 -11.06 1.73 -11.96
C VAL A 191 -11.81 1.65 -13.28
N LEU A 192 -12.04 0.44 -13.77
CA LEU A 192 -12.71 0.18 -15.03
C LEU A 192 -14.19 -0.12 -14.79
N GLU A 193 -15.08 0.48 -15.59
CA GLU A 193 -16.50 0.08 -15.61
C GLU A 193 -16.67 -1.32 -16.22
N ASP A 194 -15.85 -1.66 -17.22
CA ASP A 194 -15.72 -3.01 -17.77
C ASP A 194 -14.25 -3.45 -17.71
N VAL A 195 -13.99 -4.49 -16.92
CA VAL A 195 -12.63 -5.06 -16.72
C VAL A 195 -11.97 -5.54 -18.03
N ASN A 196 -12.76 -5.82 -19.06
CA ASN A 196 -12.28 -6.27 -20.37
C ASN A 196 -12.04 -5.10 -21.33
N ASN A 197 -12.45 -3.88 -20.99
CA ASN A 197 -12.23 -2.68 -21.77
C ASN A 197 -11.31 -1.69 -21.02
N PRO A 198 -10.01 -1.64 -21.36
CA PRO A 198 -9.07 -0.69 -20.75
C PRO A 198 -9.44 0.79 -20.93
N GLU A 199 -10.27 1.13 -21.92
CA GLU A 199 -10.72 2.52 -22.16
C GLU A 199 -11.89 2.91 -21.24
N SER A 200 -12.50 1.96 -20.53
CA SER A 200 -13.63 2.20 -19.63
C SER A 200 -13.23 2.78 -18.27
N VAL A 201 -12.13 3.53 -18.20
CA VAL A 201 -11.62 4.13 -16.96
C VAL A 201 -12.60 5.17 -16.45
N ILE A 202 -13.12 4.94 -15.25
CA ILE A 202 -13.91 5.90 -14.51
C ILE A 202 -12.94 6.96 -13.96
N LYS A 203 -13.10 8.22 -14.37
CA LYS A 203 -12.13 9.28 -14.00
C LYS A 203 -12.24 9.74 -12.56
N ASN A 204 -13.45 9.78 -12.02
CA ASN A 204 -13.73 10.18 -10.64
C ASN A 204 -14.71 9.20 -10.02
N ILE A 205 -14.49 8.84 -8.76
CA ILE A 205 -15.43 8.03 -7.99
C ILE A 205 -15.68 8.69 -6.63
N SER A 206 -16.92 9.12 -6.40
CA SER A 206 -17.41 9.54 -5.09
C SER A 206 -17.84 8.35 -4.23
N GLU A 207 -18.16 8.59 -2.95
CA GLU A 207 -18.74 7.56 -2.08
C GLU A 207 -20.10 7.05 -2.59
N GLU A 208 -20.93 7.95 -3.11
CA GLU A 208 -22.25 7.61 -3.64
C GLU A 208 -22.12 6.74 -4.89
N GLU A 209 -21.26 7.13 -5.82
CA GLU A 209 -20.97 6.36 -7.04
C GLU A 209 -20.39 4.98 -6.71
N PHE A 210 -19.45 4.90 -5.75
CA PHE A 210 -18.92 3.62 -5.30
C PHE A 210 -20.01 2.71 -4.75
N SER A 211 -20.94 3.25 -3.95
CA SER A 211 -22.03 2.47 -3.34
C SER A 211 -22.95 1.89 -4.42
N ILE A 212 -23.33 2.70 -5.41
CA ILE A 212 -24.14 2.27 -6.57
C ILE A 212 -23.40 1.19 -7.37
N LEU A 213 -22.15 1.44 -7.76
CA LEU A 213 -21.35 0.50 -8.56
C LEU A 213 -21.10 -0.84 -7.84
N LYS A 214 -21.03 -0.81 -6.51
CA LYS A 214 -20.90 -2.00 -5.66
C LYS A 214 -22.20 -2.79 -5.60
N GLU A 215 -23.34 -2.13 -5.44
CA GLU A 215 -24.68 -2.76 -5.42
C GLU A 215 -25.04 -3.37 -6.77
N ASP A 216 -24.71 -2.68 -7.87
CA ASP A 216 -24.93 -3.15 -9.24
C ASP A 216 -23.99 -4.31 -9.65
N GLY A 217 -23.01 -4.66 -8.81
CA GLY A 217 -22.05 -5.73 -9.10
C GLY A 217 -21.09 -5.42 -10.24
N LYS A 218 -20.99 -4.15 -10.67
CA LYS A 218 -20.10 -3.69 -11.75
C LYS A 218 -18.62 -3.69 -11.35
N LEU A 219 -18.32 -3.60 -10.05
CA LEU A 219 -16.95 -3.63 -9.56
C LEU A 219 -16.44 -5.06 -9.35
N HIS A 220 -15.28 -5.36 -9.95
CA HIS A 220 -14.60 -6.63 -9.72
C HIS A 220 -14.25 -6.81 -8.23
N LYS A 221 -14.53 -7.99 -7.65
CA LYS A 221 -14.35 -8.26 -6.20
C LYS A 221 -12.95 -7.90 -5.67
N GLY A 222 -11.91 -8.03 -6.52
CA GLY A 222 -10.53 -7.72 -6.16
C GLY A 222 -10.25 -6.22 -5.92
N ILE A 223 -11.02 -5.30 -6.53
CA ILE A 223 -10.79 -3.86 -6.40
C ILE A 223 -11.49 -3.27 -5.16
N LEU A 224 -12.54 -3.94 -4.66
CA LEU A 224 -13.38 -3.45 -3.55
C LEU A 224 -12.56 -3.07 -2.31
N PRO A 225 -11.64 -3.91 -1.78
CA PRO A 225 -10.89 -3.53 -0.58
C PRO A 225 -9.99 -2.32 -0.81
N LYS A 226 -9.52 -2.11 -2.04
CA LYS A 226 -8.67 -0.96 -2.40
C LYS A 226 -9.49 0.33 -2.40
N LEU A 227 -10.68 0.30 -3.01
CA LEU A 227 -11.61 1.43 -3.02
C LEU A 227 -12.12 1.77 -1.62
N GLU A 228 -12.43 0.78 -0.79
CA GLU A 228 -12.79 1.00 0.61
C GLU A 228 -11.67 1.72 1.40
N ASN A 229 -10.41 1.31 1.21
CA ASN A 229 -9.25 2.00 1.81
C ASN A 229 -9.04 3.41 1.24
N ALA A 230 -9.32 3.62 -0.05
CA ALA A 230 -9.17 4.90 -0.72
C ALA A 230 -10.24 5.92 -0.27
N LEU A 231 -11.52 5.52 -0.25
CA LEU A 231 -12.61 6.33 0.30
C LEU A 231 -12.39 6.63 1.79
N GLY A 232 -11.94 5.63 2.55
CA GLY A 232 -11.55 5.83 3.95
C GLY A 232 -10.45 6.88 4.12
N ALA A 233 -9.49 6.96 3.21
CA ALA A 233 -8.45 7.98 3.22
C ALA A 233 -9.00 9.39 2.97
N VAL A 234 -9.83 9.56 1.93
CA VAL A 234 -10.44 10.85 1.59
C VAL A 234 -11.30 11.38 2.74
N LYS A 235 -12.17 10.53 3.31
CA LYS A 235 -13.00 10.84 4.49
C LYS A 235 -12.21 11.32 5.70
N ASN A 236 -10.95 10.89 5.80
CA ASN A 236 -10.05 11.22 6.89
C ASN A 236 -9.03 12.30 6.48
N ASN A 237 -9.44 13.22 5.60
CA ASN A 237 -8.72 14.43 5.21
C ASN A 237 -7.42 14.20 4.43
N VAL A 238 -7.24 13.06 3.76
CA VAL A 238 -6.21 12.93 2.72
C VAL A 238 -6.61 13.81 1.55
N ASN A 239 -5.68 14.66 1.07
CA ASN A 239 -5.99 15.73 0.12
C ASN A 239 -6.42 15.20 -1.24
N LYS A 240 -5.71 14.17 -1.72
CA LYS A 240 -5.94 13.54 -3.01
C LYS A 240 -5.66 12.05 -2.91
N VAL A 241 -6.51 11.23 -3.52
CA VAL A 241 -6.31 9.78 -3.58
C VAL A 241 -6.56 9.31 -5.00
N PHE A 242 -5.59 8.64 -5.59
CA PHE A 242 -5.67 8.15 -6.97
C PHE A 242 -5.35 6.67 -7.06
N LEU A 243 -6.04 6.00 -7.98
CA LEU A 243 -5.70 4.66 -8.45
C LEU A 243 -5.16 4.82 -9.87
N ILE A 244 -3.88 4.51 -10.06
CA ILE A 244 -3.18 4.72 -11.33
C ILE A 244 -2.47 3.46 -11.78
N LYS A 245 -2.22 3.35 -13.08
CA LYS A 245 -1.33 2.34 -13.61
C LYS A 245 0.09 2.57 -13.15
N GLU A 246 0.83 1.51 -12.86
CA GLU A 246 2.24 1.63 -12.43
C GLU A 246 3.15 2.40 -13.41
N THR A 247 2.87 2.32 -14.72
CA THR A 247 3.65 3.02 -15.75
C THR A 247 3.35 4.52 -15.83
N GLU A 248 2.28 4.98 -15.19
CA GLU A 248 1.80 6.37 -15.26
C GLU A 248 2.32 7.25 -14.10
N LEU A 249 3.19 6.73 -13.22
CA LEU A 249 3.65 7.48 -12.05
C LEU A 249 4.25 8.84 -12.44
N LYS A 250 5.22 8.87 -13.36
CA LYS A 250 5.85 10.12 -13.81
C LYS A 250 4.83 11.11 -14.37
N ASN A 251 4.00 10.65 -15.30
CA ASN A 251 2.94 11.46 -15.93
C ASN A 251 1.97 12.02 -14.88
N HIS A 252 1.61 11.23 -13.87
CA HIS A 252 0.74 11.67 -12.78
C HIS A 252 1.39 12.73 -11.90
N ILE A 253 2.66 12.58 -11.54
CA ILE A 253 3.38 13.58 -10.73
C ILE A 253 3.50 14.92 -11.47
N GLU A 254 3.67 14.89 -12.80
CA GLU A 254 3.81 16.10 -13.62
C GLU A 254 2.45 16.76 -13.94
N ASN A 255 1.41 15.97 -14.22
CA ASN A 255 0.14 16.46 -14.80
C ASN A 255 -1.10 16.25 -13.92
N HIS A 256 -1.01 15.45 -12.84
CA HIS A 256 -2.09 15.16 -11.90
C HIS A 256 -3.40 14.64 -12.52
N HIS A 257 -3.32 13.79 -13.56
CA HIS A 257 -4.50 13.43 -14.36
C HIS A 257 -4.59 11.95 -14.77
N ALA A 258 -3.75 11.08 -14.20
CA ALA A 258 -3.74 9.66 -14.54
C ALA A 258 -4.80 8.87 -13.75
N GLY A 259 -5.35 7.85 -14.39
CA GLY A 259 -6.27 6.89 -13.78
C GLY A 259 -7.57 7.46 -13.20
N THR A 260 -7.87 7.07 -11.97
CA THR A 260 -9.13 7.38 -11.25
C THR A 260 -8.83 8.15 -9.97
N GLU A 261 -9.41 9.34 -9.84
CA GLU A 261 -9.46 10.10 -8.60
C GLU A 261 -10.60 9.60 -7.70
N ILE A 262 -10.34 9.49 -6.40
CA ILE A 262 -11.38 9.25 -5.40
C ILE A 262 -11.74 10.57 -4.76
N CYS A 263 -13.02 10.91 -4.84
CA CYS A 263 -13.57 12.19 -4.40
C CYS A 263 -14.51 11.98 -3.21
N LEU A 264 -14.83 13.07 -2.50
CA LEU A 264 -15.97 13.11 -1.59
C LEU A 264 -17.27 13.24 -2.38
#